data_AF-A0AAV2U062-F1
#
_entry.id   AF-A0AAV2U062-F1
#
_cell.length_a   1.000
_cell.length_b   1.000
_cell.length_c   1.000
_cell.angle_alpha   90.00
_cell.angle_beta   90.00
_cell.angle_gamma   90.00
#
_symmetry.space_group_name_H-M   'P 1'
#
loop_
_entity.id
_entity.type
_entity.pdbx_description
1 polymer ?
#
loop_
_entity_poly.entity_id
_entity_poly.type
_entity_poly.pdbx_seq_one_letter_code
_entity_poly.pdbx_strand_id
1 'polypeptide(L)'
;MPSMYVRHVRCPWVSFVMIKHVLDYVTNACKVVDSPYSQSHEDAIKSNTLRLTQAAARRLLIICAGPDQYLNAWYYLVFLVIRTLKLINPSPCSSTYIDLSSVYPEPRGAAFSKNSLSLLLMSGLPPRIIKETQKLLREPCDGITAYPSEDNARYFLVSIKGPSDSAYDGGVFHLELFLPDDYPMTAPKVRFTTKLYHPNVDKLGRICLDILKDKWSPALQIRTVLLSIQALLSAPNPDDPLDNDVATHWKQNEHEALEKAREWTRLYAKPP
;
A
#
# COMPACT_ATOMS: atom_id res chain seq x y z
N MET A 1 40.47 32.00 -12.87
CA MET A 1 39.23 32.03 -13.68
C MET A 1 38.11 31.44 -12.85
N PRO A 2 37.01 32.17 -12.57
CA PRO A 2 35.92 31.67 -11.74
C PRO A 2 34.73 31.14 -12.56
N SER A 3 34.00 30.21 -11.93
CA SER A 3 32.55 29.96 -12.01
C SER A 3 31.96 29.21 -13.23
N MET A 4 31.48 27.98 -12.98
CA MET A 4 30.31 27.42 -13.67
C MET A 4 29.12 27.44 -12.72
N TYR A 5 28.19 28.35 -13.02
CA TYR A 5 26.89 28.55 -12.39
C TYR A 5 25.97 27.34 -12.63
N VAL A 6 25.49 26.71 -11.56
CA VAL A 6 24.21 25.98 -11.57
C VAL A 6 23.11 27.03 -11.48
N ARG A 7 22.42 27.29 -12.60
CA ARG A 7 21.23 28.16 -12.61
C ARG A 7 20.10 27.47 -11.84
N HIS A 8 19.74 28.03 -10.70
CA HIS A 8 18.43 27.86 -10.09
C HIS A 8 17.33 28.24 -11.09
N VAL A 9 16.52 27.27 -11.50
CA VAL A 9 15.20 27.57 -12.07
C VAL A 9 14.28 27.92 -10.90
N ARG A 10 14.27 29.20 -10.52
CA ARG A 10 13.15 29.77 -9.79
C ARG A 10 11.95 29.73 -10.73
N CYS A 11 10.88 29.05 -10.33
CA CYS A 11 9.56 29.22 -10.94
C CYS A 11 8.58 29.84 -9.91
N PRO A 12 8.62 31.17 -9.69
CA PRO A 12 7.62 31.87 -8.89
C PRO A 12 6.23 31.92 -9.57
N TRP A 13 6.17 31.65 -10.88
CA TRP A 13 4.96 31.77 -11.69
C TRP A 13 3.94 30.65 -11.45
N VAL A 14 4.39 29.44 -11.13
CA VAL A 14 3.49 28.28 -10.92
C VAL A 14 2.72 28.42 -9.60
N SER A 15 3.37 28.95 -8.55
CA SER A 15 2.75 29.16 -7.24
C SER A 15 1.64 30.21 -7.27
N PHE A 16 1.81 31.30 -8.02
CA PHE A 16 0.80 32.37 -8.09
C PHE A 16 -0.42 31.98 -8.93
N VAL A 17 -0.23 31.28 -10.05
CA VAL A 17 -1.34 30.82 -10.91
C VAL A 17 -2.17 29.77 -10.18
N MET A 18 -1.53 28.85 -9.45
CA MET A 18 -2.23 27.79 -8.72
C MET A 18 -3.03 28.36 -7.53
N ILE A 19 -2.46 29.32 -6.78
CA ILE A 19 -3.17 30.01 -5.69
C ILE A 19 -4.36 30.81 -6.25
N LYS A 20 -4.20 31.47 -7.40
CA LYS A 20 -5.29 32.20 -8.05
C LYS A 20 -6.42 31.26 -8.48
N HIS A 21 -6.11 30.12 -9.09
CA HIS A 21 -7.12 29.14 -9.49
C HIS A 21 -7.89 28.54 -8.31
N VAL A 22 -7.21 28.27 -7.20
CA VAL A 22 -7.87 27.79 -5.97
C VAL A 22 -8.76 28.87 -5.37
N LEU A 23 -8.30 30.13 -5.33
CA LEU A 23 -9.10 31.25 -4.86
C LEU A 23 -10.32 31.49 -5.76
N ASP A 24 -10.16 31.44 -7.07
CA ASP A 24 -11.24 31.59 -8.05
C ASP A 24 -12.25 30.43 -7.94
N TYR A 25 -11.78 29.19 -7.73
CA TYR A 25 -12.63 28.03 -7.50
C TYR A 25 -13.42 28.14 -6.20
N VAL A 26 -12.77 28.50 -5.08
CA VAL A 26 -13.47 28.69 -3.80
C VAL A 26 -14.46 29.84 -3.89
N THR A 27 -14.09 30.95 -4.54
CA THR A 27 -14.96 32.11 -4.74
C THR A 27 -16.17 31.77 -5.61
N ASN A 28 -16.00 30.94 -6.64
CA ASN A 28 -17.08 30.51 -7.52
C ASN A 28 -17.94 29.40 -6.87
N ALA A 29 -17.36 28.48 -6.10
CA ALA A 29 -18.10 27.48 -5.34
C ALA A 29 -19.00 28.15 -4.27
N CYS A 30 -18.56 29.25 -3.67
CA CYS A 30 -19.38 30.07 -2.77
C CYS A 30 -20.51 30.84 -3.48
N LYS A 31 -20.54 30.92 -4.82
CA LYS A 31 -21.66 31.50 -5.59
C LYS A 31 -22.73 30.46 -5.95
N VAL A 32 -22.44 29.16 -5.82
CA VAL A 32 -23.33 28.05 -6.22
C VAL A 32 -24.15 27.53 -5.03
N VAL A 33 -23.91 28.04 -3.82
CA VAL A 33 -24.72 27.72 -2.65
C VAL A 33 -25.92 28.67 -2.61
N ASP A 34 -27.03 28.29 -3.25
CA ASP A 34 -28.33 28.90 -2.97
C ASP A 34 -28.73 28.56 -1.53
N SER A 35 -28.34 29.43 -0.60
CA SER A 35 -28.59 29.28 0.83
C SER A 35 -29.87 30.01 1.22
N PRO A 36 -30.78 29.40 2.01
CA PRO A 36 -31.98 30.09 2.52
C PRO A 36 -31.68 31.12 3.64
N TYR A 37 -30.41 31.41 3.92
CA TYR A 37 -29.99 32.33 4.98
C TYR A 37 -29.79 33.77 4.47
N SER A 38 -30.04 34.75 5.34
CA SER A 38 -29.92 36.18 5.01
C SER A 38 -28.53 36.55 4.50
N GLN A 39 -28.47 37.53 3.58
CA GLN A 39 -27.25 38.03 2.94
C GLN A 39 -26.07 38.25 3.92
N SER A 40 -26.36 38.74 5.14
CA SER A 40 -25.37 38.95 6.21
C SER A 40 -24.70 37.67 6.72
N HIS A 41 -25.41 36.54 6.73
CA HIS A 41 -24.89 35.24 7.15
C HIS A 41 -24.01 34.62 6.06
N GLU A 42 -24.40 34.81 4.80
CA GLU A 42 -23.66 34.38 3.62
C GLU A 42 -22.30 35.12 3.51
N ASP A 43 -22.31 36.43 3.76
CA ASP A 43 -21.11 37.27 3.76
C ASP A 43 -20.15 36.91 4.90
N ALA A 44 -20.67 36.53 6.06
CA ALA A 44 -19.87 36.07 7.20
C ALA A 44 -19.19 34.72 6.91
N ILE A 45 -19.90 33.79 6.25
CA ILE A 45 -19.36 32.48 5.83
C ILE A 45 -18.27 32.67 4.77
N LYS A 46 -18.51 33.51 3.76
CA LYS A 46 -17.52 33.83 2.71
C LYS A 46 -16.26 34.47 3.28
N SER A 47 -16.42 35.43 4.20
CA SER A 47 -15.31 36.11 4.88
C SER A 47 -14.48 35.18 5.76
N ASN A 48 -15.12 34.31 6.56
CA ASN A 48 -14.42 33.35 7.41
C ASN A 48 -13.72 32.24 6.61
N THR A 49 -14.37 31.75 5.55
CA THR A 49 -13.78 30.75 4.65
C THR A 49 -12.53 31.32 3.98
N LEU A 50 -12.61 32.52 3.42
CA LEU A 50 -11.46 33.20 2.79
C LEU A 50 -10.31 33.41 3.79
N ARG A 51 -10.61 33.85 5.02
CA ARG A 51 -9.59 34.04 6.08
C ARG A 51 -8.92 32.73 6.48
N LEU A 52 -9.68 31.65 6.63
CA LEU A 52 -9.15 30.33 6.98
C LEU A 52 -8.30 29.73 5.85
N THR A 53 -8.75 29.87 4.60
CA THR A 53 -7.98 29.42 3.42
C THR A 53 -6.69 30.23 3.26
N GLN A 54 -6.72 31.54 3.49
CA GLN A 54 -5.52 32.39 3.46
C GLN A 54 -4.55 32.08 4.62
N ALA A 55 -5.07 31.80 5.82
CA ALA A 55 -4.24 31.39 6.96
C ALA A 55 -3.59 30.01 6.74
N ALA A 56 -4.32 29.07 6.15
CA ALA A 56 -3.80 27.75 5.76
C ALA A 56 -2.72 27.88 4.68
N ALA A 57 -2.98 28.68 3.62
CA ALA A 57 -2.01 28.93 2.56
C ALA A 57 -0.72 29.58 3.07
N ARG A 58 -0.82 30.54 4.01
CA ARG A 58 0.35 31.16 4.66
C ARG A 58 1.15 30.18 5.52
N ARG A 59 0.51 29.20 6.18
CA ARG A 59 1.20 28.13 6.93
C ARG A 59 1.87 27.12 6.00
N LEU A 60 1.28 26.81 4.85
CA LEU A 60 1.87 25.92 3.85
C LEU A 60 3.13 26.50 3.18
N LEU A 61 3.18 27.83 3.01
CA LEU A 61 4.38 28.53 2.53
C LEU A 61 5.59 28.40 3.47
N ILE A 62 5.38 28.12 4.76
CA ILE A 62 6.46 27.93 5.75
C ILE A 62 6.98 26.49 5.75
N ILE A 63 6.21 25.53 5.24
CA ILE A 63 6.51 24.09 5.34
C ILE A 63 7.21 23.53 4.09
N CYS A 64 7.13 24.20 2.94
CA CYS A 64 7.63 23.67 1.67
C CYS A 64 9.09 24.09 1.39
N ALA A 65 10.06 23.25 1.78
CA ALA A 65 11.48 23.43 1.46
C ALA A 65 12.03 22.36 0.49
N GLY A 66 11.19 21.68 -0.29
CA GLY A 66 11.64 20.70 -1.27
C GLY A 66 10.61 20.29 -2.34
N PRO A 67 11.08 19.76 -3.48
CA PRO A 67 10.24 19.46 -4.66
C PRO A 67 9.17 18.38 -4.45
N ASP A 68 9.38 17.42 -3.54
CA ASP A 68 8.41 16.32 -3.27
C ASP A 68 7.28 16.69 -2.28
N GLN A 69 7.32 17.89 -1.70
CA GLN A 69 6.34 18.31 -0.68
C GLN A 69 5.13 19.06 -1.26
N TYR A 70 5.20 19.47 -2.53
CA TYR A 70 4.15 20.24 -3.20
C TYR A 70 2.88 19.43 -3.52
N LEU A 71 3.04 18.13 -3.83
CA LEU A 71 1.89 17.26 -4.13
C LEU A 71 1.09 16.95 -2.86
N ASN A 72 1.78 16.67 -1.75
CA ASN A 72 1.18 16.47 -0.43
C ASN A 72 0.48 17.74 0.07
N ALA A 73 1.07 18.91 -0.19
CA ALA A 73 0.47 20.21 0.09
C ALA A 73 -0.86 20.43 -0.65
N TRP A 74 -0.95 20.02 -1.93
CA TRP A 74 -2.17 20.12 -2.73
C TRP A 74 -3.29 19.21 -2.20
N TYR A 75 -2.99 17.94 -1.91
CA TYR A 75 -3.96 17.02 -1.30
C TYR A 75 -4.43 17.49 0.07
N TYR A 76 -3.52 18.04 0.89
CA TYR A 76 -3.89 18.61 2.19
C TYR A 76 -4.81 19.82 2.04
N LEU A 77 -4.58 20.66 1.01
CA LEU A 77 -5.43 21.81 0.71
C LEU A 77 -6.83 21.39 0.26
N VAL A 78 -6.92 20.41 -0.65
CA VAL A 78 -8.20 19.84 -1.13
C VAL A 78 -8.96 19.20 0.03
N PHE A 79 -8.27 18.46 0.91
CA PHE A 79 -8.87 17.87 2.10
C PHE A 79 -9.37 18.93 3.09
N LEU A 80 -8.60 20.01 3.30
CA LEU A 80 -9.04 21.13 4.14
C LEU A 80 -10.27 21.83 3.55
N VAL A 81 -10.32 22.02 2.24
CA VAL A 81 -11.46 22.62 1.54
C VAL A 81 -12.70 21.74 1.70
N ILE A 82 -12.60 20.43 1.45
CA ILE A 82 -13.72 19.48 1.63
C ILE A 82 -14.20 19.46 3.09
N ARG A 83 -13.28 19.45 4.06
CA ARG A 83 -13.63 19.45 5.49
C ARG A 83 -14.30 20.76 5.91
N THR A 84 -13.86 21.89 5.35
CA THR A 84 -14.45 23.21 5.61
C THR A 84 -15.85 23.30 4.98
N LEU A 85 -16.04 22.78 3.76
CA LEU A 85 -17.36 22.71 3.10
C LEU A 85 -18.34 21.82 3.88
N LYS A 86 -17.88 20.71 4.46
CA LYS A 86 -18.71 19.85 5.36
C LYS A 86 -19.09 20.52 6.68
N LEU A 87 -18.30 21.47 7.17
CA LEU A 87 -18.62 22.24 8.38
C LEU A 87 -19.64 23.36 8.11
N ILE A 88 -19.76 23.80 6.87
CA ILE A 88 -20.64 24.90 6.45
C ILE A 88 -22.05 24.40 6.10
N ASN A 89 -22.23 23.13 5.72
CA ASN A 89 -23.55 22.57 5.42
C ASN A 89 -23.77 21.17 6.05
N PRO A 90 -24.35 21.09 7.26
CA PRO A 90 -24.47 19.82 7.99
C PRO A 90 -25.75 19.02 7.68
N SER A 91 -26.56 19.38 6.68
CA SER A 91 -27.85 18.71 6.42
C SER A 91 -27.71 17.50 5.48
N PRO A 92 -28.31 16.34 5.80
CA PRO A 92 -28.34 15.18 4.92
C PRO A 92 -29.55 15.29 3.99
N CYS A 93 -29.44 16.05 2.89
CA CYS A 93 -30.50 16.07 1.88
C CYS A 93 -29.95 16.14 0.46
N SER A 94 -30.40 15.17 -0.33
CA SER A 94 -30.25 14.98 -1.76
C SER A 94 -28.86 14.63 -2.30
N SER A 95 -28.83 13.46 -2.94
CA SER A 95 -27.76 12.95 -3.77
C SER A 95 -27.52 13.86 -4.98
N THR A 96 -26.68 14.87 -4.82
CA THR A 96 -25.94 15.44 -5.95
C THR A 96 -24.52 14.89 -5.90
N TYR A 97 -24.34 13.74 -6.56
CA TYR A 97 -23.02 13.23 -6.90
C TYR A 97 -22.34 14.32 -7.73
N ILE A 98 -21.33 15.00 -7.16
CA ILE A 98 -20.52 15.94 -7.93
C ILE A 98 -19.75 15.09 -8.94
N ASP A 99 -20.21 15.10 -10.19
CA ASP A 99 -19.53 14.43 -11.29
C ASP A 99 -18.25 15.21 -11.63
N LEU A 100 -17.16 14.81 -10.96
CA LEU A 100 -15.83 15.35 -11.17
C LEU A 100 -15.27 15.02 -12.56
N SER A 101 -15.91 14.12 -13.35
CA SER A 101 -15.42 13.73 -14.67
C SER A 101 -15.32 14.90 -15.65
N SER A 102 -16.13 15.94 -15.47
CA SER A 102 -16.18 17.13 -16.35
C SER A 102 -15.07 18.17 -16.11
N VAL A 103 -14.29 18.04 -15.03
CA VAL A 103 -13.21 18.98 -14.66
C VAL A 103 -11.81 18.40 -14.94
N TYR A 104 -11.72 17.13 -15.37
CA TYR A 104 -10.44 16.56 -15.79
C TYR A 104 -10.16 16.95 -17.24
N PRO A 105 -9.08 17.70 -17.53
CA PRO A 105 -8.49 17.58 -18.85
C PRO A 105 -7.94 16.14 -18.94
N GLU A 106 -8.48 15.35 -19.86
CA GLU A 106 -7.95 14.04 -20.28
C GLU A 106 -6.40 14.07 -20.23
N PRO A 107 -5.77 13.36 -19.28
CA PRO A 107 -4.33 13.34 -19.21
C PRO A 107 -3.84 12.41 -20.30
N ARG A 108 -3.28 13.00 -21.37
CA ARG A 108 -2.28 12.30 -22.19
C ARG A 108 -1.11 11.93 -21.27
N GLY A 109 -1.18 10.71 -20.72
CA GLY A 109 -0.08 9.99 -20.09
C GLY A 109 0.38 10.49 -18.72
N ALA A 110 -0.44 10.39 -17.67
CA ALA A 110 0.03 10.55 -16.28
C ALA A 110 -0.52 9.45 -15.36
N ALA A 111 0.38 8.60 -14.86
CA ALA A 111 0.09 7.52 -13.93
C ALA A 111 -0.39 8.05 -12.57
N PHE A 112 -1.57 7.61 -12.13
CA PHE A 112 -2.06 7.84 -10.78
C PHE A 112 -1.14 7.11 -9.78
N SER A 113 -0.55 7.83 -8.81
CA SER A 113 0.42 7.22 -7.88
C SER A 113 -0.28 6.24 -6.94
N LYS A 114 0.19 4.98 -6.95
CA LYS A 114 -0.24 3.85 -6.08
C LYS A 114 -0.33 4.19 -4.58
N ASN A 115 0.30 5.29 -4.15
CA ASN A 115 0.33 5.72 -2.76
C ASN A 115 -0.96 6.40 -2.26
N SER A 116 -1.83 6.92 -3.13
CA SER A 116 -3.07 7.61 -2.68
C SER A 116 -4.22 6.63 -2.41
N LEU A 117 -4.33 5.55 -3.18
CA LEU A 117 -5.31 4.48 -2.98
C LEU A 117 -5.00 3.66 -1.71
N SER A 118 -3.73 3.39 -1.43
CA SER A 118 -3.32 2.66 -0.23
C SER A 118 -3.68 3.38 1.06
N LEU A 119 -3.68 4.71 1.07
CA LEU A 119 -3.98 5.50 2.26
C LEU A 119 -5.48 5.48 2.63
N LEU A 120 -6.36 5.37 1.64
CA LEU A 120 -7.80 5.27 1.86
C LEU A 120 -8.20 3.88 2.38
N LEU A 121 -7.60 2.81 1.83
CA LEU A 121 -7.82 1.43 2.29
C LEU A 121 -7.26 1.15 3.70
N MET A 122 -6.27 1.92 4.15
CA MET A 122 -5.74 1.84 5.52
C MET A 122 -6.65 2.50 6.56
N SER A 123 -7.65 3.28 6.15
CA SER A 123 -8.56 3.96 7.08
C SER A 123 -9.56 2.97 7.70
N GLY A 124 -9.44 2.74 9.02
CA GLY A 124 -10.30 1.79 9.76
C GLY A 124 -9.66 0.45 10.10
N LEU A 125 -8.42 0.19 9.67
CA LEU A 125 -7.70 -1.02 10.08
C LEU A 125 -7.14 -0.90 11.50
N PRO A 126 -6.97 -2.04 12.20
CA PRO A 126 -6.24 -2.07 13.46
C PRO A 126 -4.84 -1.44 13.31
N PRO A 127 -4.40 -0.61 14.29
CA PRO A 127 -3.07 0.03 14.24
C PRO A 127 -1.92 -0.96 14.05
N ARG A 128 -2.08 -2.21 14.50
CA ARG A 128 -1.11 -3.29 14.29
C ARG A 128 -0.87 -3.56 12.81
N ILE A 129 -1.92 -3.73 12.01
CA ILE A 129 -1.85 -4.02 10.57
C ILE A 129 -1.21 -2.85 9.83
N ILE A 130 -1.61 -1.62 10.17
CA ILE A 130 -1.04 -0.40 9.56
C ILE A 130 0.47 -0.32 9.82
N LYS A 131 0.90 -0.52 11.07
CA LYS A 131 2.32 -0.48 11.45
C LYS A 131 3.13 -1.57 10.77
N GLU A 132 2.63 -2.81 10.74
CA GLU A 132 3.34 -3.90 10.06
C GLU A 132 3.44 -3.68 8.55
N THR A 133 2.36 -3.22 7.90
CA THR A 133 2.35 -2.88 6.48
C THR A 133 3.37 -1.79 6.17
N GLN A 134 3.37 -0.70 6.94
CA GLN A 134 4.36 0.38 6.77
C GLN A 134 5.79 -0.11 6.99
N LYS A 135 6.01 -1.01 7.95
CA LYS A 135 7.33 -1.57 8.20
C LYS A 135 7.81 -2.46 7.06
N LEU A 136 6.95 -3.34 6.53
CA LEU A 136 7.26 -4.17 5.36
C LEU A 136 7.64 -3.34 4.13
N LEU A 137 6.96 -2.22 3.90
CA LEU A 137 7.22 -1.33 2.76
C LEU A 137 8.49 -0.50 2.92
N ARG A 138 8.81 -0.05 4.14
CA ARG A 138 9.99 0.77 4.44
C ARG A 138 11.27 -0.06 4.59
N GLU A 139 11.13 -1.25 5.15
CA GLU A 139 12.22 -2.16 5.51
C GLU A 139 11.95 -3.55 4.90
N PRO A 140 12.02 -3.67 3.56
CA PRO A 140 11.81 -4.96 2.89
C PRO A 140 12.86 -5.98 3.35
N CYS A 141 12.44 -7.23 3.49
CA CYS A 141 13.34 -8.34 3.77
C CYS A 141 14.11 -8.73 2.50
N ASP A 142 15.35 -9.18 2.66
CA ASP A 142 16.13 -9.62 1.51
C ASP A 142 15.44 -10.81 0.82
N GLY A 143 15.31 -10.71 -0.50
CA GLY A 143 14.57 -11.68 -1.31
C GLY A 143 13.07 -11.79 -1.03
N ILE A 144 12.45 -10.93 -0.20
CA ILE A 144 11.02 -11.01 0.10
C ILE A 144 10.35 -9.66 -0.15
N THR A 145 9.26 -9.68 -0.93
CA THR A 145 8.38 -8.53 -1.10
C THR A 145 6.95 -8.90 -0.72
N ALA A 146 6.24 -7.98 -0.08
CA ALA A 146 4.86 -8.19 0.36
C ALA A 146 4.11 -6.87 0.25
N TYR A 147 3.03 -6.85 -0.53
CA TYR A 147 2.20 -5.67 -0.76
C TYR A 147 0.74 -5.98 -0.44
N PRO A 148 0.01 -5.07 0.23
CA PRO A 148 -1.43 -5.22 0.36
C PRO A 148 -2.08 -5.17 -1.04
N SER A 149 -3.13 -5.95 -1.24
CA SER A 149 -3.97 -5.88 -2.44
C SER A 149 -4.68 -4.53 -2.52
N GLU A 150 -4.93 -4.07 -3.74
CA GLU A 150 -5.64 -2.82 -4.01
C GLU A 150 -7.08 -2.86 -3.48
N ASP A 151 -7.70 -4.04 -3.42
CA ASP A 151 -9.10 -4.19 -3.00
C ASP A 151 -9.26 -4.53 -1.51
N ASN A 152 -8.21 -5.08 -0.89
CA ASN A 152 -8.29 -5.56 0.49
C ASN A 152 -6.95 -5.44 1.20
N ALA A 153 -6.86 -4.50 2.13
CA ALA A 153 -5.66 -4.24 2.92
C ALA A 153 -5.30 -5.31 3.97
N ARG A 154 -6.15 -6.31 4.18
CA ARG A 154 -5.84 -7.53 4.95
C ARG A 154 -5.28 -8.65 4.08
N TYR A 155 -5.36 -8.51 2.75
CA TYR A 155 -4.88 -9.48 1.79
C TYR A 155 -3.57 -8.99 1.19
N PHE A 156 -2.54 -9.82 1.19
CA PHE A 156 -1.19 -9.48 0.74
C PHE A 156 -0.77 -10.40 -0.39
N LEU A 157 -0.24 -9.79 -1.45
CA LEU A 157 0.49 -10.46 -2.51
C LEU A 157 1.97 -10.49 -2.12
N VAL A 158 2.52 -11.68 -2.04
CA VAL A 158 3.87 -11.92 -1.53
C VAL A 158 4.70 -12.61 -2.61
N SER A 159 5.96 -12.23 -2.71
CA SER A 159 6.95 -12.88 -3.55
C SER A 159 8.21 -13.16 -2.73
N ILE A 160 8.64 -14.42 -2.71
CA ILE A 160 9.84 -14.90 -2.00
C ILE A 160 10.80 -15.46 -3.04
N LYS A 161 12.02 -14.91 -3.09
CA LYS A 161 13.13 -15.52 -3.81
C LYS A 161 13.54 -16.80 -3.10
N GLY A 162 13.72 -17.85 -3.88
CA GLY A 162 14.26 -19.10 -3.38
C GLY A 162 15.63 -18.86 -2.73
N PRO A 163 15.91 -19.47 -1.56
CA PRO A 163 17.18 -19.29 -0.89
C PRO A 163 18.35 -19.77 -1.74
N SER A 164 19.48 -19.06 -1.66
CA SER A 164 20.74 -19.52 -2.24
C SER A 164 21.15 -20.87 -1.68
N ASP A 165 21.86 -21.66 -2.48
CA ASP A 165 22.34 -23.01 -2.13
C ASP A 165 21.22 -24.01 -1.80
N SER A 166 19.98 -23.72 -2.19
CA SER A 166 18.83 -24.64 -2.09
C SER A 166 18.38 -25.14 -3.47
N ALA A 167 17.49 -26.14 -3.49
CA ALA A 167 16.83 -26.57 -4.73
C ALA A 167 15.90 -25.50 -5.35
N TYR A 168 15.64 -24.42 -4.61
CA TYR A 168 14.76 -23.34 -5.00
C TYR A 168 15.52 -22.11 -5.51
N ASP A 169 16.86 -22.14 -5.48
CA ASP A 169 17.71 -21.03 -5.92
C ASP A 169 17.39 -20.59 -7.37
N GLY A 170 17.45 -19.29 -7.60
CA GLY A 170 17.04 -18.63 -8.85
C GLY A 170 15.53 -18.56 -9.09
N GLY A 171 14.72 -19.24 -8.27
CA GLY A 171 13.26 -19.20 -8.34
C GLY A 171 12.63 -18.00 -7.63
N VAL A 172 11.45 -17.60 -8.09
CA VAL A 172 10.58 -16.60 -7.45
C VAL A 172 9.22 -17.25 -7.18
N PHE A 173 8.90 -17.42 -5.90
CA PHE A 173 7.70 -18.09 -5.43
C PHE A 173 6.68 -17.07 -4.97
N HIS A 174 5.50 -17.09 -5.58
CA HIS A 174 4.39 -16.24 -5.20
C HIS A 174 3.53 -16.91 -4.14
N LEU A 175 3.10 -16.11 -3.18
CA LEU A 175 2.21 -16.51 -2.10
C LEU A 175 1.10 -15.47 -1.96
N GLU A 176 -0.01 -15.91 -1.40
CA GLU A 176 -1.02 -15.03 -0.83
C GLU A 176 -1.04 -15.17 0.68
N LEU A 177 -1.22 -14.04 1.36
CA LEU A 177 -1.33 -13.98 2.81
C LEU A 177 -2.58 -13.18 3.19
N PHE A 178 -3.39 -13.72 4.09
CA PHE A 178 -4.60 -13.08 4.57
C PHE A 178 -4.60 -12.93 6.09
N LEU A 179 -4.90 -11.73 6.57
CA LEU A 179 -5.04 -11.40 7.98
C LEU A 179 -6.51 -11.54 8.41
N PRO A 180 -6.88 -12.54 9.23
CA PRO A 180 -8.25 -12.69 9.72
C PRO A 180 -8.69 -11.51 10.59
N ASP A 181 -9.99 -11.38 10.82
CA ASP A 181 -10.57 -10.21 11.52
C ASP A 181 -9.99 -10.00 12.92
N ASP A 182 -9.71 -11.09 13.62
CA ASP A 182 -9.16 -11.15 14.97
C ASP A 182 -7.61 -11.15 15.02
N TYR A 183 -6.93 -10.98 13.89
CA TYR A 183 -5.48 -10.79 13.84
C TYR A 183 -5.06 -9.63 14.77
N PRO A 184 -4.06 -9.81 15.67
CA PRO A 184 -3.06 -10.89 15.69
C PRO A 184 -3.37 -12.07 16.64
N MET A 185 -4.60 -12.23 17.14
CA MET A 185 -4.95 -13.36 18.01
C MET A 185 -4.94 -14.68 17.25
N THR A 186 -5.50 -14.69 16.03
CA THR A 186 -5.34 -15.82 15.09
C THR A 186 -4.22 -15.56 14.09
N ALA A 187 -3.51 -16.63 13.75
CA ALA A 187 -2.42 -16.63 12.76
C ALA A 187 -2.89 -16.14 11.38
N PRO A 188 -2.00 -15.52 10.59
CA PRO A 188 -2.30 -15.24 9.20
C PRO A 188 -2.48 -16.53 8.42
N LYS A 189 -3.38 -16.52 7.43
CA LYS A 189 -3.53 -17.63 6.48
C LYS A 189 -2.56 -17.40 5.34
N VAL A 190 -1.69 -18.36 5.06
CA VAL A 190 -0.67 -18.25 3.99
C VAL A 190 -0.68 -19.49 3.13
N ARG A 191 -0.57 -19.31 1.81
CA ARG A 191 -0.33 -20.42 0.88
C ARG A 191 0.48 -19.97 -0.32
N PHE A 192 1.22 -20.91 -0.91
CA PHE A 192 1.83 -20.73 -2.22
C PHE A 192 0.77 -20.69 -3.32
N THR A 193 0.95 -19.77 -4.27
CA THR A 193 0.23 -19.77 -5.54
C THR A 193 1.09 -20.33 -6.67
N THR A 194 2.41 -20.26 -6.51
CA THR A 194 3.38 -20.94 -7.38
C THR A 194 3.51 -22.41 -6.99
N LYS A 195 3.46 -23.32 -7.98
CA LYS A 195 3.70 -24.75 -7.73
C LYS A 195 5.16 -24.99 -7.37
N LEU A 196 5.41 -25.82 -6.37
CA LEU A 196 6.75 -26.27 -5.98
C LEU A 196 6.71 -27.71 -5.46
N TYR A 197 7.87 -28.36 -5.48
CA TYR A 197 8.04 -29.72 -4.99
C TYR A 197 8.72 -29.68 -3.62
N HIS A 198 7.94 -29.79 -2.54
CA HIS A 198 8.43 -29.60 -1.16
C HIS A 198 7.63 -30.47 -0.18
N PRO A 199 8.24 -31.20 0.77
CA PRO A 199 7.53 -32.15 1.65
C PRO A 199 6.52 -31.47 2.58
N ASN A 200 6.82 -30.25 3.04
CA ASN A 200 5.92 -29.46 3.90
C ASN A 200 4.92 -28.57 3.14
N VAL A 201 4.82 -28.69 1.81
CA VAL A 201 3.85 -27.93 1.00
C VAL A 201 3.05 -28.89 0.12
N ASP A 202 1.72 -28.77 0.13
CA ASP A 202 0.88 -29.64 -0.68
C ASP A 202 0.61 -29.10 -2.10
N LYS A 203 -0.14 -29.88 -2.89
CA LYS A 203 -0.52 -29.55 -4.27
C LYS A 203 -1.37 -28.28 -4.41
N LEU A 204 -2.01 -27.82 -3.32
CA LEU A 204 -2.81 -26.58 -3.27
C LEU A 204 -2.00 -25.39 -2.72
N GLY A 205 -0.73 -25.61 -2.37
CA GLY A 205 0.17 -24.61 -1.81
C GLY A 205 0.01 -24.36 -0.32
N ARG A 206 -0.77 -25.18 0.40
CA ARG A 206 -0.90 -25.10 1.86
C ARG A 206 0.44 -25.46 2.50
N ILE A 207 0.79 -24.81 3.60
CA ILE A 207 2.09 -24.95 4.26
C ILE A 207 1.88 -25.59 5.64
N CYS A 208 2.64 -26.64 5.96
CA CYS A 208 2.78 -27.11 7.33
C CYS A 208 3.94 -26.35 7.99
N LEU A 209 3.60 -25.40 8.87
CA LEU A 209 4.55 -24.64 9.66
C LEU A 209 3.92 -24.38 11.04
N ASP A 210 4.60 -24.80 12.10
CA ASP A 210 4.10 -24.79 13.48
C ASP A 210 3.69 -23.38 13.97
N ILE A 211 4.41 -22.34 13.57
CA ILE A 211 4.07 -20.94 13.89
C ILE A 211 2.79 -20.45 13.21
N LEU A 212 2.26 -21.16 12.21
CA LEU A 212 0.94 -20.87 11.61
C LEU A 212 -0.20 -21.64 12.29
N LYS A 213 0.11 -22.45 13.31
CA LYS A 213 -0.85 -23.32 14.01
C LYS A 213 -0.70 -23.18 15.53
N ASP A 214 -0.11 -24.17 16.18
CA ASP A 214 -0.05 -24.31 17.63
C ASP A 214 1.03 -23.46 18.30
N LYS A 215 2.07 -23.05 17.54
CA LYS A 215 3.11 -22.14 18.03
C LYS A 215 2.90 -20.69 17.59
N TRP A 216 1.73 -20.36 17.06
CA TRP A 216 1.38 -18.97 16.81
C TRP A 216 1.33 -18.18 18.12
N SER A 217 1.84 -16.96 18.08
CA SER A 217 1.74 -16.01 19.18
C SER A 217 1.45 -14.62 18.61
N PRO A 218 0.58 -13.81 19.24
CA PRO A 218 0.34 -12.42 18.83
C PRO A 218 1.60 -11.53 18.82
N ALA A 219 2.69 -11.98 19.43
CA ALA A 219 4.00 -11.34 19.34
C ALA A 219 4.63 -11.46 17.94
N LEU A 220 4.36 -12.54 17.22
CA LEU A 220 4.86 -12.78 15.87
C LEU A 220 4.25 -11.79 14.87
N GLN A 221 5.04 -11.42 13.87
CA GLN A 221 4.71 -10.46 12.83
C GLN A 221 4.66 -11.15 11.47
N ILE A 222 4.01 -10.52 10.49
CA ILE A 222 4.01 -10.95 9.08
C ILE A 222 5.45 -11.18 8.61
N ARG A 223 6.35 -10.24 8.94
CA ARG A 223 7.78 -10.34 8.61
C ARG A 223 8.40 -11.65 9.10
N THR A 224 8.13 -12.03 10.35
CA THR A 224 8.67 -13.26 10.94
C THR A 224 8.12 -14.50 10.23
N VAL A 225 6.81 -14.50 9.93
CA VAL A 225 6.18 -15.59 9.17
C VAL A 225 6.84 -15.77 7.80
N LEU A 226 7.03 -14.69 7.05
CA LEU A 226 7.63 -14.77 5.71
C LEU A 226 9.08 -15.24 5.74
N LEU A 227 9.87 -14.78 6.72
CA LEU A 227 11.24 -15.27 6.93
C LEU A 227 11.28 -16.75 7.31
N SER A 228 10.35 -17.22 8.15
CA SER A 228 10.25 -18.64 8.51
C SER A 228 9.85 -19.51 7.30
N ILE A 229 8.99 -19.02 6.42
CA ILE A 229 8.66 -19.72 5.16
C ILE A 229 9.88 -19.80 4.25
N GLN A 230 10.64 -18.71 4.10
CA GLN A 230 11.89 -18.73 3.33
C GLN A 230 12.91 -19.71 3.93
N ALA A 231 13.04 -19.75 5.26
CA ALA A 231 13.92 -20.70 5.95
C ALA A 231 13.45 -22.16 5.77
N LEU A 232 12.13 -22.40 5.72
CA LEU A 232 11.57 -23.73 5.44
C LEU A 232 11.99 -24.23 4.05
N LEU A 233 12.04 -23.34 3.04
CA LEU A 233 12.56 -23.69 1.71
C LEU A 233 14.04 -24.10 1.75
N SER A 234 14.86 -23.49 2.62
CA SER A 234 16.27 -23.89 2.79
C SER A 234 16.41 -25.24 3.47
N ALA A 235 15.52 -25.57 4.42
CA ALA A 235 15.60 -26.77 5.24
C ALA A 235 14.24 -27.51 5.26
N PRO A 236 13.91 -28.26 4.19
CA PRO A 236 12.72 -29.09 4.15
C PRO A 236 12.72 -30.13 5.28
N ASN A 237 11.57 -30.37 5.90
CA ASN A 237 11.42 -31.33 6.99
C ASN A 237 10.51 -32.50 6.57
N PRO A 238 11.06 -33.61 6.05
CA PRO A 238 10.26 -34.76 5.64
C PRO A 238 9.67 -35.57 6.83
N ASP A 239 10.08 -35.28 8.07
CA ASP A 239 9.55 -35.96 9.26
C ASP A 239 8.21 -35.41 9.75
N ASP A 240 7.85 -34.19 9.34
CA ASP A 240 6.53 -33.58 9.57
C ASP A 240 5.90 -33.06 8.26
N PRO A 241 5.56 -33.98 7.33
CA PRO A 241 5.18 -33.60 5.98
C PRO A 241 3.70 -33.21 5.87
N LEU A 242 3.42 -32.39 4.86
CA LEU A 242 2.05 -32.17 4.39
C LEU A 242 1.72 -33.05 3.17
N ASP A 243 2.73 -33.36 2.35
CA ASP A 243 2.63 -34.29 1.22
C ASP A 243 3.47 -35.55 1.51
N ASN A 244 2.79 -36.63 1.89
CA ASN A 244 3.41 -37.90 2.29
C ASN A 244 4.17 -38.58 1.14
N ASP A 245 3.71 -38.40 -0.10
CA ASP A 245 4.35 -38.99 -1.28
C ASP A 245 5.69 -38.28 -1.54
N VAL A 246 5.69 -36.94 -1.48
CA VAL A 246 6.90 -36.13 -1.60
C VAL A 246 7.88 -36.43 -0.47
N ALA A 247 7.39 -36.55 0.75
CA ALA A 247 8.23 -36.84 1.91
C ALA A 247 8.85 -38.23 1.86
N THR A 248 8.10 -39.24 1.42
CA THR A 248 8.62 -40.60 1.23
C THR A 248 9.71 -40.61 0.16
N HIS A 249 9.50 -39.92 -0.96
CA HIS A 249 10.54 -39.75 -1.99
C HIS A 249 11.78 -39.05 -1.42
N TRP A 250 11.61 -37.98 -0.64
CA TRP A 250 12.73 -37.26 0.00
C TRP A 250 13.54 -38.15 0.95
N LYS A 251 12.87 -39.02 1.74
CA LYS A 251 13.54 -39.96 2.65
C LYS A 251 14.23 -41.11 1.93
N GLN A 252 13.68 -41.56 0.81
CA GLN A 252 14.24 -42.67 0.03
C GLN A 252 15.45 -42.23 -0.80
N ASN A 253 15.36 -41.07 -1.46
CA ASN A 253 16.41 -40.55 -2.32
C ASN A 253 16.40 -39.02 -2.34
N GLU A 254 17.03 -38.42 -1.32
CA GLU A 254 17.09 -36.96 -1.18
C GLU A 254 17.72 -36.28 -2.41
N HIS A 255 18.76 -36.88 -3.01
CA HIS A 255 19.41 -36.31 -4.19
C HIS A 255 18.43 -36.17 -5.37
N GLU A 256 17.67 -37.22 -5.66
CA GLU A 256 16.65 -37.20 -6.73
C GLU A 256 15.49 -36.26 -6.41
N ALA A 257 15.06 -36.20 -5.14
CA ALA A 257 14.04 -35.26 -4.70
C ALA A 257 14.48 -33.80 -4.86
N LEU A 258 15.75 -33.49 -4.54
CA LEU A 258 16.34 -32.16 -4.75
C LEU A 258 16.47 -31.81 -6.24
N GLU A 259 16.87 -32.75 -7.09
CA GLU A 259 16.90 -32.53 -8.55
C GLU A 259 15.50 -32.24 -9.10
N LYS A 260 14.49 -32.99 -8.64
CA LYS A 260 13.09 -32.76 -9.01
C LYS A 260 12.58 -31.41 -8.51
N ALA A 261 12.97 -30.98 -7.31
CA ALA A 261 12.67 -29.65 -6.80
C ALA A 261 13.33 -28.56 -7.67
N ARG A 262 14.60 -28.73 -8.08
CA ARG A 262 15.27 -27.82 -9.03
C ARG A 262 14.55 -27.76 -10.37
N GLU A 263 14.10 -28.89 -10.90
CA GLU A 263 13.32 -28.95 -12.13
C GLU A 263 12.02 -28.16 -11.99
N TRP A 264 11.26 -28.36 -10.91
CA TRP A 264 10.01 -27.64 -10.66
C TRP A 264 10.24 -26.14 -10.48
N THR A 265 11.31 -25.74 -9.79
CA THR A 265 11.72 -24.34 -9.68
C THR A 265 11.92 -23.73 -11.08
N ARG A 266 12.64 -24.42 -11.97
CA ARG A 266 12.84 -23.98 -13.36
C ARG A 266 11.53 -23.93 -14.15
N LEU A 267 10.58 -24.83 -13.91
CA LEU A 267 9.33 -24.88 -14.68
C LEU A 267 8.29 -23.86 -14.23
N TYR A 268 8.13 -23.66 -12.92
CA TYR A 268 6.99 -22.96 -12.35
C TYR A 268 7.33 -21.65 -11.65
N ALA A 269 8.58 -21.47 -11.21
CA ALA A 269 9.00 -20.33 -10.40
C ALA A 269 9.96 -19.39 -11.16
N LYS A 270 9.88 -19.32 -12.49
CA LYS A 270 10.71 -18.38 -13.25
C LYS A 270 10.33 -16.93 -12.91
N PRO A 271 11.32 -16.04 -12.71
CA PRO A 271 11.05 -14.61 -12.71
C PRO A 271 10.38 -14.21 -14.03
N PRO A 272 9.40 -13.29 -14.01
CA PRO A 272 8.80 -12.74 -15.22
C PRO A 272 9.80 -11.98 -16.10
#